data_AF-A0A0V8RTA7-F1
#
_entry.id   AF-A0A0V8RTA7-F1
#
_cell.length_a   1.000
_cell.length_b   1.000
_cell.length_c   1.000
_cell.angle_alpha   90.00
_cell.angle_beta   90.00
_cell.angle_gamma   90.00
#
_symmetry.space_group_name_H-M   'P 1'
#
loop_
_entity.id
_entity.type
_entity.pdbx_description
1 polymer ?
#
loop_
_entity_poly.entity_id
_entity_poly.type
_entity_poly.pdbx_seq_one_letter_code
_entity_poly.pdbx_strand_id
1 'polypeptide(L)'
;MLPQAVSLEPPRWLQPLVDYSRRRLESLGYRAPGELAPVFAAIPPAHATGYEELFDYVVEAYYDLKDSAGELPPTMEPRFKPWLHALEEEVEALAAFEERLADSSTVFHAEPILAAAVMGLGLEGAGLDCWPGRGLRRAPGQQTLLMKRDDRKVLITVPSSLHVLAAAGLHAAGVDPPGSGVAVLPDPAAIRRAVMEMRLPLEEAAGAILEMLRARALEAAGMDRGRACGAGDMLVVEYRVEGPGEIWVKYLC
;
A
#
# COMPACT_ATOMS: atom_id res chain seq x y z
N MET A 1 -26.07 -14.34 -8.73
CA MET A 1 -25.07 -15.33 -8.28
C MET A 1 -23.85 -15.12 -9.16
N LEU A 2 -22.64 -15.14 -8.59
CA LEU A 2 -21.45 -15.34 -9.43
C LEU A 2 -21.63 -16.67 -10.19
N PRO A 3 -21.15 -16.80 -11.44
CA PRO A 3 -20.97 -18.12 -12.03
C PRO A 3 -20.13 -18.97 -11.06
N GLN A 4 -20.34 -20.29 -11.06
CA GLN A 4 -19.69 -21.19 -10.11
C GLN A 4 -18.16 -20.99 -10.10
N ALA A 5 -17.69 -20.49 -8.97
CA ALA A 5 -16.34 -20.60 -8.40
C ALA A 5 -15.18 -19.83 -9.05
N VAL A 6 -15.25 -18.50 -9.15
CA VAL A 6 -14.03 -17.71 -8.93
C VAL A 6 -13.78 -17.67 -7.43
N SER A 7 -12.83 -18.47 -6.95
CA SER A 7 -12.39 -18.42 -5.56
C SER A 7 -11.47 -17.23 -5.38
N LEU A 8 -11.98 -16.17 -4.74
CA LEU A 8 -11.17 -15.02 -4.34
C LEU A 8 -10.46 -15.24 -3.00
N GLU A 9 -10.58 -16.43 -2.41
CA GLU A 9 -9.86 -16.75 -1.18
C GLU A 9 -8.35 -16.82 -1.46
N PRO A 10 -7.52 -16.13 -0.65
CA PRO A 10 -6.09 -16.24 -0.80
C PRO A 10 -5.64 -17.67 -0.46
N PRO A 11 -4.52 -18.14 -1.05
CA PRO A 11 -3.84 -19.33 -0.57
C PRO A 11 -3.66 -19.31 0.95
N ARG A 12 -3.85 -20.45 1.62
CA ARG A 12 -3.84 -20.54 3.09
C ARG A 12 -2.59 -19.93 3.72
N TRP A 13 -1.45 -20.09 3.07
CA TRP A 13 -0.19 -19.57 3.55
C TRP A 13 -0.11 -18.03 3.49
N LEU A 14 -0.80 -17.37 2.54
CA LEU A 14 -0.89 -15.90 2.44
C LEU A 14 -1.88 -15.29 3.42
N GLN A 15 -2.83 -16.10 3.91
CA GLN A 15 -3.94 -15.68 4.75
C GLN A 15 -3.53 -14.78 5.94
N PRO A 16 -2.45 -15.07 6.71
CA PRO A 16 -2.09 -14.26 7.87
C PRO A 16 -1.81 -12.80 7.52
N LEU A 17 -1.11 -12.56 6.41
CA LEU A 17 -0.73 -11.23 5.95
C LEU A 17 -1.94 -10.48 5.38
N VAL A 18 -2.75 -11.17 4.56
CA VAL A 18 -3.99 -10.63 3.98
C VAL A 18 -4.99 -10.25 5.08
N ASP A 19 -5.24 -11.14 6.04
CA ASP A 19 -6.17 -10.88 7.14
C ASP A 19 -5.70 -9.75 8.04
N TYR A 20 -4.39 -9.64 8.27
CA TYR A 20 -3.84 -8.53 9.02
C TYR A 20 -4.07 -7.20 8.30
N SER A 21 -3.63 -7.09 7.04
CA SER A 21 -3.83 -5.89 6.21
C SER A 21 -5.32 -5.52 6.10
N ARG A 22 -6.20 -6.51 5.93
CA ARG A 22 -7.65 -6.32 5.88
C ARG A 22 -8.18 -5.68 7.17
N ARG A 23 -7.87 -6.25 8.34
CA ARG A 23 -8.29 -5.68 9.63
C ARG A 23 -7.79 -4.24 9.81
N ARG A 24 -6.56 -3.96 9.36
CA ARG A 24 -5.98 -2.61 9.41
C ARG A 24 -6.78 -1.66 8.54
N LEU A 25 -6.99 -1.99 7.27
CA LEU A 25 -7.79 -1.20 6.35
C LEU A 25 -9.22 -0.96 6.88
N GLU A 26 -9.88 -2.00 7.40
CA GLU A 26 -11.22 -1.91 8.00
C GLU A 26 -11.24 -0.93 9.19
N SER A 27 -10.24 -1.00 10.09
CA SER A 27 -10.13 -0.06 11.22
C SER A 27 -9.93 1.39 10.78
N LEU A 28 -9.31 1.60 9.61
CA LEU A 28 -9.09 2.93 9.02
C LEU A 28 -10.29 3.42 8.20
N GLY A 29 -11.40 2.68 8.22
CA GLY A 29 -12.62 3.01 7.49
C GLY A 29 -12.57 2.69 5.99
N TYR A 30 -11.52 2.00 5.51
CA TYR A 30 -11.49 1.47 4.16
C TYR A 30 -12.47 0.30 4.05
N ARG A 31 -13.43 0.42 3.13
CA ARG A 31 -14.48 -0.58 2.92
C ARG A 31 -14.35 -1.17 1.53
N ALA A 32 -13.62 -2.26 1.44
CA ALA A 32 -13.69 -3.14 0.27
C ALA A 32 -15.01 -3.93 0.26
N PRO A 33 -15.55 -4.25 -0.92
CA PRO A 33 -16.83 -4.91 -1.05
C PRO A 33 -16.72 -6.42 -0.81
N GLY A 34 -17.34 -6.92 0.27
CA GLY A 34 -17.64 -8.35 0.47
C GLY A 34 -16.50 -9.30 0.07
N GLU A 35 -16.72 -10.07 -1.01
CA GLU A 35 -15.83 -11.12 -1.51
C GLU A 35 -14.48 -10.63 -2.08
N LEU A 36 -14.34 -9.34 -2.39
CA LEU A 36 -13.08 -8.76 -2.89
C LEU A 36 -12.17 -8.21 -1.78
N ALA A 37 -12.65 -8.14 -0.54
CA ALA A 37 -11.87 -7.60 0.56
C ALA A 37 -10.47 -8.24 0.73
N PRO A 38 -10.30 -9.57 0.53
CA PRO A 38 -8.97 -10.18 0.55
C PRO A 38 -8.03 -9.67 -0.55
N VAL A 39 -8.54 -9.49 -1.77
CA VAL A 39 -7.77 -9.01 -2.93
C VAL A 39 -7.24 -7.60 -2.67
N PHE A 40 -8.11 -6.66 -2.29
CA PHE A 40 -7.70 -5.29 -1.97
C PHE A 40 -6.75 -5.20 -0.78
N ALA A 41 -6.83 -6.14 0.18
CA ALA A 41 -5.95 -6.20 1.33
C ALA A 41 -4.54 -6.71 0.98
N ALA A 42 -4.36 -7.45 -0.12
CA ALA A 42 -3.05 -7.90 -0.58
C ALA A 42 -2.23 -6.79 -1.28
N ILE A 43 -2.89 -5.76 -1.81
CA ILE A 43 -2.26 -4.69 -2.61
C ILE A 43 -1.20 -3.89 -1.82
N PRO A 44 -1.48 -3.38 -0.60
CA PRO A 44 -0.48 -2.60 0.13
C PRO A 44 0.79 -3.38 0.51
N PRO A 45 0.70 -4.61 1.09
CA PRO A 45 1.90 -5.37 1.37
C PRO A 45 2.64 -5.76 0.08
N ALA A 46 1.96 -6.08 -1.04
CA ALA A 46 2.63 -6.34 -2.32
C ALA A 46 3.58 -5.18 -2.69
N HIS A 47 3.06 -3.95 -2.66
CA HIS A 47 3.85 -2.75 -2.91
C HIS A 47 4.99 -2.54 -1.92
N ALA A 48 4.72 -2.69 -0.63
CA ALA A 48 5.69 -2.42 0.42
C ALA A 48 6.85 -3.44 0.42
N THR A 49 6.57 -4.70 0.12
CA THR A 49 7.51 -5.81 0.27
C THR A 49 8.14 -6.25 -1.05
N GLY A 50 7.52 -5.93 -2.19
CA GLY A 50 7.96 -6.44 -3.49
C GLY A 50 7.83 -7.96 -3.63
N TYR A 51 6.96 -8.58 -2.83
CA TYR A 51 6.81 -10.03 -2.77
C TYR A 51 5.86 -10.51 -3.88
N GLU A 52 6.43 -11.19 -4.88
CA GLU A 52 5.80 -11.53 -6.18
C GLU A 52 4.46 -12.27 -6.01
N GLU A 53 4.37 -13.19 -5.06
CA GLU A 53 3.18 -14.01 -4.85
C GLU A 53 1.96 -13.20 -4.37
N LEU A 54 2.17 -12.02 -3.77
CA LEU A 54 1.07 -11.08 -3.48
C LEU A 54 0.60 -10.35 -4.75
N PHE A 55 1.52 -10.04 -5.67
CA PHE A 55 1.17 -9.44 -6.96
C PHE A 55 0.38 -10.44 -7.80
N ASP A 56 0.89 -11.67 -7.91
CA ASP A 56 0.24 -12.74 -8.68
C ASP A 56 -1.18 -12.97 -8.18
N TYR A 57 -1.38 -13.10 -6.86
CA TYR A 57 -2.70 -13.28 -6.29
C TYR A 57 -3.69 -12.16 -6.68
N VAL A 58 -3.25 -10.90 -6.68
CA VAL A 58 -4.12 -9.77 -7.07
C VAL A 58 -4.43 -9.78 -8.56
N VAL A 59 -3.42 -10.04 -9.39
CA VAL A 59 -3.53 -10.02 -10.85
C VAL A 59 -4.38 -11.19 -11.35
N GLU A 60 -4.16 -12.40 -10.84
CA GLU A 60 -4.95 -13.59 -11.16
C GLU A 60 -6.42 -13.38 -10.78
N ALA A 61 -6.70 -12.88 -9.58
CA ALA A 61 -8.06 -12.60 -9.13
C ALA A 61 -8.78 -11.59 -10.05
N TYR A 62 -8.07 -10.57 -10.56
CA TYR A 62 -8.63 -9.63 -11.51
C TYR A 62 -9.00 -10.30 -12.85
N TYR A 63 -8.08 -11.08 -13.42
CA TYR A 63 -8.33 -11.75 -14.70
C TYR A 63 -9.44 -12.80 -14.61
N ASP A 64 -9.49 -13.59 -13.54
CA ASP A 64 -10.56 -14.57 -13.32
C ASP A 64 -11.95 -13.89 -13.27
N LEU A 65 -12.04 -12.73 -12.61
CA LEU A 65 -13.29 -11.96 -12.56
C LEU A 65 -13.63 -11.31 -13.89
N LYS A 66 -12.63 -10.84 -14.64
CA LYS A 66 -12.80 -10.25 -15.97
C LYS A 66 -13.31 -11.30 -16.97
N ASP A 67 -12.73 -12.48 -16.97
CA ASP A 67 -13.13 -13.59 -17.84
C ASP A 67 -14.54 -14.05 -17.48
N SER A 68 -14.83 -14.21 -16.18
CA SER A 68 -16.18 -14.54 -15.69
C SER A 68 -17.23 -13.49 -16.05
N ALA A 69 -16.86 -12.21 -16.15
CA ALA A 69 -17.75 -11.15 -16.61
C ALA A 69 -17.99 -11.22 -18.12
N GLY A 70 -16.98 -11.63 -18.90
CA GLY A 70 -17.06 -11.81 -20.36
C GLY A 70 -17.91 -13.00 -20.79
N GLU A 71 -18.03 -14.02 -19.94
CA GLU A 71 -18.87 -15.21 -20.19
C GLU A 71 -20.37 -14.97 -19.98
N LEU A 72 -20.75 -13.87 -19.31
CA LEU A 72 -22.16 -13.55 -19.09
C LEU A 72 -22.85 -13.09 -20.37
N PRO A 73 -24.13 -13.42 -20.57
CA PRO A 73 -24.90 -12.89 -21.70
C PRO A 73 -24.88 -11.35 -21.72
N PRO A 74 -24.83 -10.70 -22.89
CA PRO A 74 -24.76 -9.23 -22.99
C PRO A 74 -25.92 -8.47 -22.32
N THR A 75 -27.03 -9.16 -22.04
CA THR A 75 -28.21 -8.62 -21.36
C THR A 75 -28.11 -8.67 -19.83
N MET A 76 -27.06 -9.28 -19.27
CA MET A 76 -26.86 -9.47 -17.84
C MET A 76 -25.62 -8.71 -17.37
N GLU A 77 -25.79 -7.81 -16.41
CA GLU A 77 -24.67 -7.08 -15.82
C GLU A 77 -24.20 -7.79 -14.54
N PRO A 78 -22.90 -8.14 -14.43
CA PRO A 78 -22.40 -8.78 -13.21
C PRO A 78 -22.53 -7.83 -12.02
N ARG A 79 -23.04 -8.32 -10.88
CA ARG A 79 -23.18 -7.56 -9.63
C ARG A 79 -21.87 -6.92 -9.15
N PHE A 80 -20.75 -7.50 -9.56
CA PHE A 80 -19.40 -7.10 -9.17
C PHE A 80 -18.75 -6.11 -10.14
N LYS A 81 -19.40 -5.76 -11.26
CA LYS A 81 -18.82 -4.91 -12.31
C LYS A 81 -18.28 -3.56 -11.81
N PRO A 82 -18.96 -2.81 -10.91
CA PRO A 82 -18.39 -1.57 -10.37
C PRO A 82 -17.08 -1.81 -9.60
N TRP A 83 -16.95 -2.98 -9.00
CA TRP A 83 -15.79 -3.37 -8.20
C TRP A 83 -14.68 -3.99 -9.04
N LEU A 84 -15.04 -4.65 -10.16
CA LEU A 84 -14.07 -5.06 -11.17
C LEU A 84 -13.36 -3.85 -11.77
N HIS A 85 -14.09 -2.76 -12.06
CA HIS A 85 -13.48 -1.52 -12.53
C HIS A 85 -12.56 -0.90 -11.47
N ALA A 86 -13.00 -0.86 -10.21
CA ALA A 86 -12.14 -0.40 -9.11
C ALA A 86 -10.88 -1.28 -8.97
N LEU A 87 -11.01 -2.60 -9.11
CA LEU A 87 -9.86 -3.51 -9.05
C LEU A 87 -8.93 -3.34 -10.27
N GLU A 88 -9.48 -3.13 -11.47
CA GLU A 88 -8.73 -2.83 -12.69
C GLU A 88 -7.83 -1.61 -12.49
N GLU A 89 -8.38 -0.53 -11.94
CA GLU A 89 -7.64 0.69 -11.63
C GLU A 89 -6.49 0.44 -10.66
N GLU A 90 -6.67 -0.44 -9.68
CA GLU A 90 -5.63 -0.79 -8.71
C GLU A 90 -4.55 -1.69 -9.33
N VAL A 91 -4.92 -2.62 -10.21
CA VAL A 91 -3.98 -3.47 -10.96
C VAL A 91 -3.14 -2.66 -11.94
N GLU A 92 -3.76 -1.72 -12.67
CA GLU A 92 -3.04 -0.78 -13.54
C GLU A 92 -2.06 0.09 -12.74
N ALA A 93 -2.50 0.57 -11.57
CA ALA A 93 -1.64 1.32 -10.68
C ALA A 93 -0.50 0.46 -10.14
N LEU A 94 -0.76 -0.80 -9.77
CA LEU A 94 0.25 -1.76 -9.33
C LEU A 94 1.38 -1.91 -10.36
N ALA A 95 1.02 -2.20 -11.61
CA ALA A 95 1.97 -2.37 -12.70
C ALA A 95 2.76 -1.08 -13.00
N ALA A 96 2.07 0.06 -13.08
CA ALA A 96 2.72 1.36 -13.34
C ALA A 96 3.69 1.75 -12.21
N PHE A 97 3.37 1.40 -10.98
CA PHE A 97 4.21 1.68 -9.83
C PHE A 97 5.45 0.76 -9.79
N GLU A 98 5.29 -0.52 -10.16
CA GLU A 98 6.40 -1.47 -10.29
C GLU A 98 7.39 -1.05 -11.38
N GLU A 99 6.90 -0.66 -12.56
CA GLU A 99 7.74 -0.17 -13.66
C GLU A 99 8.59 1.04 -13.22
N ARG A 100 8.00 1.96 -12.45
CA ARG A 100 8.70 3.12 -11.88
C ARG A 100 9.71 2.75 -10.79
N LEU A 101 9.54 1.63 -10.11
CA LEU A 101 10.53 1.14 -9.13
C LEU A 101 11.71 0.45 -9.83
N ALA A 102 11.52 -0.05 -11.05
CA ALA A 102 12.62 -0.59 -11.85
C ALA A 102 13.53 0.50 -12.42
N ASP A 103 13.00 1.70 -12.68
CA ASP A 103 13.78 2.84 -13.12
C ASP A 103 14.44 3.58 -11.94
N SER A 104 15.76 3.43 -11.83
CA SER A 104 16.61 4.05 -10.79
C SER A 104 16.40 5.57 -10.59
N SER A 105 15.86 6.28 -11.57
CA SER A 105 15.56 7.72 -11.47
C SER A 105 14.21 8.03 -10.81
N THR A 106 13.29 7.07 -10.80
CA THR A 106 11.92 7.20 -10.26
C THR A 106 11.68 6.45 -8.95
N VAL A 107 12.58 5.53 -8.58
CA VAL A 107 12.66 4.85 -7.27
C VAL A 107 12.45 5.83 -6.10
N PHE A 108 13.14 6.97 -6.13
CA PHE A 108 13.08 7.95 -5.04
C PHE A 108 11.82 8.84 -5.02
N HIS A 109 10.84 8.59 -5.88
CA HIS A 109 9.56 9.29 -5.87
C HIS A 109 8.48 8.46 -5.18
N ALA A 110 8.50 7.14 -5.36
CA ALA A 110 7.54 6.20 -4.80
C ALA A 110 7.86 5.78 -3.35
N GLU A 111 9.14 5.66 -3.02
CA GLU A 111 9.64 5.20 -1.71
C GLU A 111 9.01 5.87 -0.49
N PRO A 112 8.81 7.20 -0.44
CA PRO A 112 8.26 7.83 0.77
C PRO A 112 6.84 7.33 1.08
N ILE A 113 6.03 7.11 0.04
CA ILE A 113 4.66 6.60 0.18
C ILE A 113 4.66 5.13 0.64
N LEU A 114 5.56 4.31 0.08
CA LEU A 114 5.74 2.93 0.50
C LEU A 114 6.20 2.83 1.95
N ALA A 115 7.18 3.66 2.34
CA ALA A 115 7.73 3.72 3.69
C ALA A 115 6.66 4.10 4.71
N ALA A 116 5.81 5.08 4.37
CA ALA A 116 4.66 5.43 5.17
C ALA A 116 3.64 4.29 5.24
N ALA A 117 3.38 3.57 4.15
CA ALA A 117 2.47 2.43 4.15
C ALA A 117 2.98 1.29 5.05
N VAL A 118 4.28 1.00 5.05
CA VAL A 118 4.91 0.05 6.00
C VAL A 118 4.61 0.46 7.44
N MET A 119 4.80 1.76 7.76
CA MET A 119 4.52 2.26 9.09
C MET A 119 3.03 2.10 9.48
N GLY A 120 2.11 2.41 8.57
CA GLY A 120 0.67 2.26 8.77
C GLY A 120 0.22 0.80 8.91
N LEU A 121 0.90 -0.11 8.20
CA LEU A 121 0.75 -1.56 8.38
C LEU A 121 1.24 -1.99 9.76
N GLY A 122 2.43 -1.57 10.19
CA GLY A 122 3.07 -2.12 11.38
C GLY A 122 2.62 -1.58 12.74
N LEU A 123 2.02 -0.38 12.83
CA LEU A 123 1.63 0.24 14.11
C LEU A 123 0.14 0.03 14.45
N GLU A 124 -0.15 -0.66 15.55
CA GLU A 124 -1.51 -0.84 16.07
C GLU A 124 -1.93 0.34 16.99
N GLY A 125 -3.20 0.76 16.92
CA GLY A 125 -3.83 1.56 17.99
C GLY A 125 -3.67 3.09 17.99
N ALA A 126 -3.02 3.72 17.01
CA ALA A 126 -3.11 5.18 16.88
C ALA A 126 -4.54 5.56 16.44
N GLY A 127 -5.12 6.62 17.02
CA GLY A 127 -6.45 7.16 16.70
C GLY A 127 -6.53 7.74 15.28
N LEU A 128 -6.38 6.88 14.29
CA LEU A 128 -6.26 7.15 12.86
C LEU A 128 -7.63 7.42 12.20
N ASP A 129 -8.69 7.41 13.00
CA ASP A 129 -10.10 7.37 12.61
C ASP A 129 -10.62 8.65 11.93
N CYS A 130 -9.81 9.71 11.79
CA CYS A 130 -10.32 11.05 11.45
C CYS A 130 -9.65 11.75 10.26
N TRP A 131 -8.85 11.03 9.44
CA TRP A 131 -7.99 11.70 8.48
C TRP A 131 -8.41 11.74 7.00
N PRO A 132 -8.96 10.67 6.40
CA PRO A 132 -9.41 10.74 5.01
C PRO A 132 -10.44 11.88 4.79
N GLY A 133 -11.20 12.23 5.84
CA GLY A 133 -12.23 13.29 5.79
C GLY A 133 -11.74 14.74 5.79
N ARG A 134 -10.45 15.04 6.06
CA ARG A 134 -9.95 16.44 6.17
C ARG A 134 -9.33 17.02 4.91
N GLY A 135 -9.33 16.28 3.81
CA GLY A 135 -8.84 16.76 2.51
C GLY A 135 -8.68 15.66 1.47
N LEU A 136 -8.31 14.44 1.89
CA LEU A 136 -8.14 13.30 0.99
C LEU A 136 -9.50 12.63 0.72
N ARG A 137 -10.31 13.25 -0.15
CA ARG A 137 -11.58 12.62 -0.57
C ARG A 137 -11.27 11.24 -1.13
N ARG A 138 -11.94 10.22 -0.58
CA ARG A 138 -12.15 8.94 -1.28
C ARG A 138 -12.79 9.29 -2.63
N ALA A 139 -11.99 9.29 -3.69
CA ALA A 139 -12.51 9.09 -5.03
C ALA A 139 -12.49 7.57 -5.28
N PRO A 140 -13.55 6.97 -5.81
CA PRO A 140 -13.41 5.67 -6.46
C PRO A 140 -12.24 5.76 -7.46
N GLY A 141 -11.34 4.78 -7.42
CA GLY A 141 -10.23 4.66 -8.35
C GLY A 141 -8.90 5.31 -7.96
N GLN A 142 -8.04 5.40 -8.97
CA GLN A 142 -6.66 5.87 -8.93
C GLN A 142 -6.52 7.16 -8.09
N GLN A 143 -5.73 7.13 -7.01
CA GLN A 143 -5.38 8.35 -6.30
C GLN A 143 -4.12 8.93 -6.92
N THR A 144 -4.27 10.06 -7.62
CA THR A 144 -3.11 10.78 -8.14
C THR A 144 -2.54 11.68 -7.04
N LEU A 145 -1.31 11.39 -6.66
CA LEU A 145 -0.51 12.24 -5.79
C LEU A 145 0.42 13.10 -6.63
N LEU A 146 0.36 14.41 -6.43
CA LEU A 146 1.39 15.32 -6.91
C LEU A 146 2.52 15.32 -5.87
N MET A 147 3.62 14.68 -6.23
CA MET A 147 4.83 14.68 -5.44
C MET A 147 5.81 15.74 -5.95
N LYS A 148 6.24 16.62 -5.04
CA LYS A 148 7.27 17.60 -5.31
C LYS A 148 8.52 17.24 -4.55
N ARG A 149 9.65 17.09 -5.24
CA ARG A 149 10.96 16.88 -4.65
C ARG A 149 11.92 17.90 -5.24
N ASP A 150 12.58 18.66 -4.38
CA ASP A 150 13.40 19.79 -4.78
C ASP A 150 12.55 20.72 -5.69
N ASP A 151 12.91 20.86 -6.97
CA ASP A 151 12.16 21.62 -7.99
C ASP A 151 11.41 20.74 -9.01
N ARG A 152 11.46 19.42 -8.86
CA ARG A 152 10.79 18.47 -9.76
C ARG A 152 9.42 18.11 -9.24
N LYS A 153 8.46 18.06 -10.17
CA LYS A 153 7.09 17.63 -9.91
C LYS A 153 6.83 16.33 -10.65
N VAL A 154 6.34 15.33 -9.92
CA VAL A 154 5.97 14.03 -10.46
C VAL A 154 4.55 13.72 -10.03
N LEU A 155 3.73 13.29 -10.98
CA LEU A 155 2.42 12.74 -10.70
C LEU A 155 2.56 11.23 -10.55
N ILE A 156 2.19 10.71 -9.39
CA ILE A 156 2.20 9.28 -9.08
C ILE A 156 0.78 8.83 -8.85
N THR A 157 0.39 7.76 -9.53
CA THR A 157 -0.87 7.07 -9.25
C THR A 157 -0.60 6.02 -8.20
N VAL A 158 -1.35 6.05 -7.10
CA VAL A 158 -1.27 5.05 -6.03
C VAL A 158 -2.61 4.33 -5.86
N PRO A 159 -2.57 3.04 -5.55
CA PRO A 159 -3.75 2.32 -5.12
C PRO A 159 -4.45 2.96 -3.93
N SER A 160 -5.77 2.87 -3.87
CA SER A 160 -6.58 3.43 -2.78
C SER A 160 -6.25 2.77 -1.43
N SER A 161 -6.06 1.46 -1.41
CA SER A 161 -5.67 0.73 -0.19
C SER A 161 -4.28 1.16 0.31
N LEU A 162 -3.32 1.32 -0.60
CA LEU A 162 -1.97 1.80 -0.27
C LEU A 162 -2.02 3.23 0.26
N HIS A 163 -2.79 4.10 -0.40
CA HIS A 163 -2.96 5.49 0.00
C HIS A 163 -3.49 5.63 1.43
N VAL A 164 -4.51 4.84 1.79
CA VAL A 164 -5.08 4.85 3.15
C VAL A 164 -4.03 4.48 4.20
N LEU A 165 -3.25 3.42 3.97
CA LEU A 165 -2.21 2.99 4.91
C LEU A 165 -1.05 3.98 4.97
N ALA A 166 -0.64 4.57 3.85
CA ALA A 166 0.39 5.60 3.83
C ALA A 166 -0.02 6.84 4.62
N ALA A 167 -1.25 7.33 4.43
CA ALA A 167 -1.77 8.46 5.21
C ALA A 167 -1.79 8.14 6.72
N ALA A 168 -2.20 6.92 7.07
CA ALA A 168 -2.18 6.45 8.45
C ALA A 168 -0.75 6.41 9.04
N GLY A 169 0.22 5.89 8.29
CA GLY A 169 1.62 5.86 8.72
C GLY A 169 2.21 7.25 8.91
N LEU A 170 1.93 8.19 8.00
CA LEU A 170 2.37 9.58 8.14
C LEU A 170 1.79 10.26 9.39
N HIS A 171 0.50 10.03 9.69
CA HIS A 171 -0.08 10.53 10.93
C HIS A 171 0.61 9.94 12.16
N ALA A 172 0.87 8.63 12.17
CA ALA A 172 1.59 7.98 13.25
C ALA A 172 3.02 8.52 13.42
N ALA A 173 3.64 8.99 12.34
CA ALA A 173 4.92 9.70 12.36
C ALA A 173 4.83 11.18 12.77
N GLY A 174 3.64 11.69 13.09
CA GLY A 174 3.40 13.08 13.49
C GLY A 174 3.32 14.08 12.34
N VAL A 175 2.95 13.63 11.13
CA VAL A 175 2.77 14.49 9.95
C VAL A 175 1.28 14.63 9.64
N ASP A 176 0.70 15.80 9.94
CA ASP A 176 -0.73 16.08 9.76
C ASP A 176 -1.05 17.14 8.69
N PRO A 177 -1.85 16.82 7.64
CA PRO A 177 -2.49 17.79 6.77
C PRO A 177 -3.57 18.68 7.41
N PRO A 178 -3.67 19.94 6.94
CA PRO A 178 -2.61 20.65 6.22
C PRO A 178 -1.45 20.93 7.17
N GLY A 179 -0.21 20.64 6.76
CA GLY A 179 0.92 20.81 7.67
C GLY A 179 2.23 20.23 7.16
N SER A 180 3.25 20.31 8.00
CA SER A 180 4.59 19.81 7.71
C SER A 180 5.18 19.13 8.93
N GLY A 181 5.98 18.09 8.70
CA GLY A 181 6.67 17.37 9.75
C GLY A 181 7.81 16.55 9.18
N VAL A 182 8.65 16.02 10.06
CA VAL A 182 9.71 15.09 9.67
C VAL A 182 9.33 13.74 10.20
N ALA A 183 9.23 12.76 9.30
CA ALA A 183 8.94 11.39 9.61
C ALA A 183 10.23 10.56 9.53
N VAL A 184 10.41 9.67 10.50
CA VAL A 184 11.35 8.55 10.40
C VAL A 184 10.53 7.35 9.95
N LEU A 185 10.89 6.78 8.79
CA LEU A 185 10.13 5.72 8.14
C LEU A 185 11.05 4.54 7.79
N PRO A 186 10.55 3.30 7.80
CA PRO A 186 11.32 2.15 7.32
C PRO A 186 11.66 2.28 5.83
N ASP A 187 12.89 1.94 5.42
CA ASP A 187 13.26 1.94 4.01
C ASP A 187 12.64 0.73 3.26
N PRO A 188 11.74 0.95 2.28
CA PRO A 188 11.16 -0.13 1.48
C PRO A 188 12.19 -0.92 0.68
N ALA A 189 13.31 -0.30 0.26
CA ALA A 189 14.37 -1.00 -0.46
C ALA A 189 15.08 -2.03 0.43
N ALA A 190 15.31 -1.68 1.70
CA ALA A 190 15.85 -2.60 2.70
C ALA A 190 14.88 -3.74 3.01
N ILE A 191 13.58 -3.45 3.10
CA ILE A 191 12.52 -4.46 3.31
C ILE A 191 12.50 -5.46 2.15
N ARG A 192 12.45 -4.97 0.90
CA ARG A 192 12.43 -5.83 -0.29
C ARG A 192 13.64 -6.75 -0.36
N ARG A 193 14.83 -6.20 -0.09
CA ARG A 193 16.07 -7.00 -0.04
C ARG A 193 15.95 -8.10 1.02
N ALA A 194 15.47 -7.78 2.22
CA ALA A 194 15.29 -8.77 3.28
C ALA A 194 14.29 -9.86 2.87
N VAL A 195 13.18 -9.51 2.22
CA VAL A 195 12.18 -10.48 1.71
C VAL A 195 12.80 -11.41 0.69
N MET A 196 13.55 -10.89 -0.28
CA MET A 196 14.26 -11.71 -1.28
C MET A 196 15.30 -12.64 -0.64
N GLU A 197 15.93 -12.20 0.45
CA GLU A 197 16.96 -12.96 1.18
C GLU A 197 16.39 -14.02 2.12
N MET A 198 15.13 -13.92 2.56
CA MET A 198 14.53 -14.81 3.56
C MET A 198 14.66 -16.30 3.20
N ARG A 199 14.56 -16.67 1.91
CA ARG A 199 14.67 -18.07 1.43
C ARG A 199 13.85 -19.08 2.26
N LEU A 200 12.73 -18.63 2.84
CA LEU A 200 11.87 -19.45 3.67
C LEU A 200 10.89 -20.25 2.78
N PRO A 201 10.39 -21.40 3.25
CA PRO A 201 9.22 -22.02 2.64
C PRO A 201 8.04 -21.04 2.60
N LEU A 202 7.24 -21.07 1.52
CA LEU A 202 6.06 -20.18 1.35
C LEU A 202 5.12 -20.18 2.56
N GLU A 203 4.93 -21.36 3.16
CA GLU A 203 4.09 -21.57 4.35
C GLU A 203 4.51 -20.73 5.57
N GLU A 204 5.77 -20.30 5.63
CA GLU A 204 6.32 -19.48 6.72
C GLU A 204 6.53 -18.02 6.30
N ALA A 205 6.60 -17.75 5.00
CA ALA A 205 6.97 -16.46 4.43
C ALA A 205 6.02 -15.34 4.87
N ALA A 206 4.71 -15.55 4.77
CA ALA A 206 3.72 -14.52 5.11
C ALA A 206 3.82 -14.06 6.58
N GLY A 207 4.03 -15.00 7.50
CA GLY A 207 4.23 -14.71 8.92
C GLY A 207 5.53 -13.95 9.18
N ALA A 208 6.63 -14.40 8.58
CA ALA A 208 7.94 -13.74 8.71
C ALA A 208 7.94 -12.32 8.13
N ILE A 209 7.29 -12.13 6.97
CA ILE A 209 7.13 -10.81 6.34
C ILE A 209 6.31 -9.89 7.25
N LEU A 210 5.20 -10.37 7.79
CA LEU A 210 4.37 -9.57 8.69
C LEU A 210 5.14 -9.10 9.93
N GLU A 211 5.86 -10.01 10.59
CA GLU A 211 6.64 -9.68 11.78
C GLU A 211 7.79 -8.72 11.46
N MET A 212 8.45 -8.88 10.30
CA MET A 212 9.45 -7.94 9.83
C MET A 212 8.85 -6.54 9.63
N LEU A 213 7.72 -6.40 8.93
CA LEU A 213 7.07 -5.11 8.71
C LEU A 213 6.70 -4.42 10.03
N ARG A 214 6.16 -5.18 10.99
CA ARG A 214 5.83 -4.70 12.34
C ARG A 214 7.07 -4.24 13.11
N ALA A 215 8.11 -5.07 13.12
CA ALA A 215 9.36 -4.75 13.81
C ALA A 215 9.98 -3.46 13.26
N ARG A 216 10.03 -3.32 11.92
CA ARG A 216 10.56 -2.12 11.27
C ARG A 216 9.74 -0.87 11.57
N ALA A 217 8.41 -0.97 11.53
CA ALA A 217 7.54 0.16 11.87
C ALA A 217 7.71 0.60 13.33
N LEU A 218 7.80 -0.35 14.26
CA LEU A 218 8.01 -0.07 15.68
C LEU A 218 9.37 0.57 15.94
N GLU A 219 10.42 0.06 15.28
CA GLU A 219 11.76 0.62 15.34
C GLU A 219 11.77 2.07 14.86
N ALA A 220 11.18 2.35 13.68
CA ALA A 220 11.08 3.70 13.13
C ALA A 220 10.33 4.66 14.07
N ALA A 221 9.22 4.23 14.66
CA ALA A 221 8.42 5.03 15.59
C ALA A 221 9.17 5.42 16.87
N GLY A 222 10.12 4.59 17.31
CA GLY A 222 10.93 4.83 18.50
C GLY A 222 12.27 5.53 18.25
N MET A 223 12.56 5.89 16.99
CA MET A 223 13.88 6.37 16.59
C MET A 223 13.93 7.89 16.38
N ASP A 224 15.00 8.53 16.85
CA ASP A 224 15.27 9.93 16.53
C ASP A 224 15.98 10.08 15.17
N ARG A 225 15.90 11.28 14.60
CA ARG A 225 16.44 11.60 13.27
C ARG A 225 17.93 11.32 13.13
N GLY A 226 18.72 11.60 14.18
CA GLY A 226 20.17 11.47 14.13
C GLY A 226 20.60 10.00 14.04
N ARG A 227 19.94 9.14 14.81
CA ARG A 227 20.14 7.68 14.74
C ARG A 227 19.65 7.09 13.43
N ALA A 228 18.51 7.55 12.92
CA ALA A 228 17.94 7.06 11.67
C ALA A 228 18.86 7.29 10.46
N CYS A 229 19.48 8.46 10.34
CA CYS A 229 20.44 8.74 9.25
C CYS A 229 21.63 7.77 9.20
N GLY A 230 21.97 7.11 10.31
CA GLY A 230 23.10 6.18 10.39
C GLY A 230 22.72 4.70 10.27
N ALA A 231 21.43 4.36 10.27
CA ALA A 231 20.95 2.98 10.35
C ALA A 231 21.05 2.23 9.01
N GLY A 232 20.92 2.94 7.89
CA GLY A 232 21.01 2.37 6.54
C GLY A 232 19.78 1.59 6.07
N ASP A 233 18.77 1.44 6.93
CA ASP A 233 17.48 0.78 6.66
C ASP A 233 16.28 1.65 7.10
N MET A 234 16.52 2.94 7.31
CA MET A 234 15.55 3.97 7.68
C MET A 234 15.69 5.17 6.77
N LEU A 235 14.58 5.86 6.53
CA LEU A 235 14.50 7.13 5.80
C LEU A 235 14.07 8.22 6.77
N VAL A 236 14.68 9.40 6.65
CA VAL A 236 14.27 10.62 7.36
C VAL A 236 13.79 11.64 6.34
N VAL A 237 12.47 11.77 6.25
CA VAL A 237 11.82 12.56 5.21
C VAL A 237 11.08 13.72 5.85
N GLU A 238 11.37 14.93 5.38
CA GLU A 238 10.53 16.10 5.62
C GLU A 238 9.36 16.07 4.64
N TYR A 239 8.15 16.04 5.20
CA TYR A 239 6.90 16.11 4.47
C TYR A 239 6.26 17.49 4.65
N ARG A 240 5.65 17.98 3.58
CA ARG A 240 4.71 19.09 3.64
C ARG A 240 3.49 18.75 2.79
N VAL A 241 2.33 18.68 3.43
CA VAL A 241 1.05 18.37 2.79
C VAL A 241 0.28 19.66 2.60
N GLU A 242 0.21 20.12 1.35
CA GLU A 242 -0.35 21.45 0.98
C GLU A 242 -1.85 21.39 0.71
N GLY A 243 -2.37 20.19 0.42
CA GLY A 243 -3.78 19.99 0.12
C GLY A 243 -4.11 18.53 -0.22
N PRO A 244 -5.34 18.26 -0.69
CA PRO A 244 -5.75 16.95 -1.18
C PRO A 244 -4.78 16.41 -2.25
N GLY A 245 -4.09 15.32 -1.94
CA GLY A 245 -3.22 14.63 -2.89
C GLY A 245 -1.95 15.40 -3.29
N GLU A 246 -1.59 16.48 -2.59
CA GLU A 246 -0.38 17.24 -2.89
C GLU A 246 0.62 17.15 -1.73
N ILE A 247 1.73 16.45 -2.00
CA ILE A 247 2.75 16.12 -1.01
C ILE A 247 4.11 16.61 -1.52
N TRP A 248 4.72 17.52 -0.79
CA TRP A 248 6.12 17.85 -0.97
C TRP A 248 6.96 16.97 -0.05
N VAL A 249 8.04 16.41 -0.59
CA VAL A 249 8.96 15.52 0.11
C VAL A 249 10.39 16.00 -0.07
N LYS A 250 11.16 15.95 1.02
CA LYS A 250 12.60 16.15 1.01
C LYS A 250 13.28 15.13 1.90
N TYR A 251 14.15 14.35 1.29
CA TYR A 251 15.03 13.45 2.01
C TYR A 251 16.08 14.27 2.76
N LEU A 252 16.20 14.01 4.06
CA LEU A 252 17.25 14.58 4.90
C LEU A 252 18.43 13.62 4.99
N CYS A 253 18.08 12.34 5.00
CA CYS A 253 18.86 11.11 4.90
C CYS A 253 17.79 9.98 4.82
#